data_AF-A0A222F1J4-F1
#
_entry.id   AF-A0A222F1J4-F1
#
_cell.length_a   1.000
_cell.length_b   1.000
_cell.length_c   1.000
_cell.angle_alpha   90.00
_cell.angle_beta   90.00
_cell.angle_gamma   90.00
#
_symmetry.space_group_name_H-M   'P 1'
#
loop_
_entity.id
_entity.type
_entity.pdbx_description
1 polymer ?
#
loop_
_entity_poly.entity_id
_entity_poly.type
_entity_poly.pdbx_seq_one_letter_code
_entity_poly.pdbx_strand_id
1 'polypeptide(L)'
;MQSSNKFVWHILARMRGNMRRAAILFSGRKDRAQQNRGVLPPGQRPQDILAVLLLTVGIAVVAFDIPTYPWLRSLPGEYRSAFRSVTDFGKADWILISTGLTCLALLAQEAGRYSFRLRMAIGSLFTYAAFIFYSVAATGLIAIVFKWSLGRARPKLYEEVGPVRFDFLAFDGTYTSFPSGHSTTVAALATALAFIFPAYRWLIVVGAFWLAFSRVMVGAHYPSDVIAGTLLGMTFTFFTVRAMARRRIGFHMTSTGKIMPNMTARSARACCRAVWQVMRGQRGADRIVPPAEEQERTQI
;
A
#
# COMPACT_ATOMS: atom_id res chain seq x y z
N MET A 1 -7.59 8.58 37.76
CA MET A 1 -8.41 8.54 36.52
C MET A 1 -8.53 9.89 35.79
N GLN A 2 -8.70 11.05 36.47
CA GLN A 2 -8.85 12.37 35.80
C GLN A 2 -7.67 12.84 34.93
N SER A 3 -6.42 12.53 35.32
CA SER A 3 -5.21 12.90 34.56
C SER A 3 -5.10 12.19 33.20
N SER A 4 -5.39 10.87 33.16
CA SER A 4 -5.36 10.08 31.93
C SER A 4 -6.37 10.58 30.89
N ASN A 5 -7.58 10.95 31.34
CA ASN A 5 -8.60 11.52 30.45
C ASN A 5 -8.14 12.85 29.83
N LYS A 6 -7.53 13.76 30.60
CA LYS A 6 -7.03 15.04 30.07
C LYS A 6 -5.93 14.84 29.01
N PHE A 7 -5.04 13.88 29.22
CA PHE A 7 -3.98 13.54 28.28
C PHE A 7 -4.54 12.99 26.95
N VAL A 8 -5.46 12.02 27.02
CA VAL A 8 -6.12 11.45 25.84
C VAL A 8 -6.90 12.52 25.08
N TRP A 9 -7.65 13.38 25.78
CA TRP A 9 -8.37 14.50 25.17
C TRP A 9 -7.43 15.46 24.42
N HIS A 10 -6.27 15.78 24.99
CA HIS A 10 -5.27 16.62 24.32
C HIS A 10 -4.76 16.00 23.02
N ILE A 11 -4.46 14.69 23.02
CA ILE A 11 -4.02 13.98 21.82
C ILE A 11 -5.12 13.99 20.76
N LEU A 12 -6.37 13.65 21.13
CA LEU A 12 -7.49 13.63 20.19
C LEU A 12 -7.79 15.01 19.59
N ALA A 13 -7.68 16.07 20.40
CA ALA A 13 -7.83 17.45 19.92
C ALA A 13 -6.73 17.81 18.91
N ARG A 14 -5.47 17.42 19.17
CA ARG A 14 -4.34 17.62 18.23
C ARG A 14 -4.55 16.85 16.93
N MET A 15 -4.95 15.58 17.00
CA MET A 15 -5.23 14.77 15.81
C MET A 15 -6.35 15.40 14.97
N ARG A 16 -7.44 15.87 15.59
CA ARG A 16 -8.50 16.63 14.89
C ARG A 16 -7.95 17.89 14.22
N GLY A 17 -7.11 18.66 14.91
CA GLY A 17 -6.48 19.86 14.36
C GLY A 17 -5.61 19.56 13.13
N ASN A 18 -4.75 18.55 13.21
CA ASN A 18 -3.89 18.11 12.11
C ASN A 18 -4.72 17.58 10.94
N MET A 19 -5.77 16.80 11.19
CA MET A 19 -6.69 16.33 10.15
C MET A 19 -7.41 17.48 9.44
N ARG A 20 -7.90 18.50 10.17
CA ARG A 20 -8.54 19.68 9.56
C ARG A 20 -7.58 20.44 8.66
N ARG A 21 -6.34 20.67 9.10
CA ARG A 21 -5.30 21.33 8.29
C ARG A 21 -5.00 20.54 7.01
N ALA A 22 -4.87 19.22 7.13
CA ALA A 22 -4.68 18.34 5.97
C ALA A 22 -5.88 18.40 5.02
N ALA A 23 -7.11 18.37 5.53
CA ALA A 23 -8.33 18.46 4.72
C ALA A 23 -8.42 19.76 3.91
N ILE A 24 -8.06 20.91 4.51
CA ILE A 24 -8.00 22.21 3.82
C ILE A 24 -6.93 22.20 2.73
N LEU A 25 -5.74 21.65 3.02
CA LEU A 25 -4.67 21.51 2.02
C LEU A 25 -5.10 20.60 0.86
N PHE A 26 -5.92 19.58 1.11
CA PHE A 26 -6.42 18.68 0.08
C PHE A 26 -7.59 19.25 -0.71
N SER A 27 -8.47 20.05 -0.10
CA SER A 27 -9.60 20.68 -0.81
C SER A 27 -9.11 21.65 -1.87
N GLY A 28 -8.11 22.49 -1.57
CA GLY A 28 -7.48 23.40 -2.53
C GLY A 28 -6.67 22.71 -3.65
N ARG A 29 -6.53 21.38 -3.60
CA ARG A 29 -5.88 20.57 -4.65
C ARG A 29 -6.88 19.88 -5.57
N LYS A 30 -8.19 19.98 -5.30
CA LYS A 30 -9.23 19.40 -6.17
C LYS A 30 -9.26 20.10 -7.52
N ASP A 31 -9.15 21.42 -7.55
CA ASP A 31 -9.22 22.23 -8.78
C ASP A 31 -8.06 21.90 -9.72
N ARG A 32 -6.86 21.66 -9.16
CA ARG A 32 -5.67 21.19 -9.92
C ARG A 32 -5.87 19.84 -10.59
N ALA A 33 -6.66 18.95 -9.99
CA ALA A 33 -6.96 17.64 -10.56
C ALA A 33 -7.97 17.74 -11.72
N GLN A 34 -8.87 18.74 -11.69
CA GLN A 34 -9.82 18.98 -12.78
C GLN A 34 -9.12 19.55 -14.01
N GLN A 35 -8.15 20.45 -13.82
CA GLN A 35 -7.36 21.03 -14.92
C GLN A 35 -6.50 20.00 -15.67
N ASN A 36 -6.11 18.90 -15.03
CA ASN A 36 -5.26 17.83 -15.60
C ASN A 36 -6.03 16.57 -16.04
N ARG A 37 -7.30 16.71 -16.45
CA ARG A 37 -8.09 15.60 -17.03
C ARG A 37 -7.69 15.32 -18.48
N GLY A 38 -6.46 14.88 -18.70
CA GLY A 38 -6.06 14.28 -19.98
C GLY A 38 -6.69 12.90 -20.16
N VAL A 39 -7.10 12.59 -21.40
CA VAL A 39 -7.55 11.24 -21.80
C VAL A 39 -6.44 10.23 -21.52
N LEU A 40 -6.80 9.05 -21.00
CA LEU A 40 -5.83 7.99 -20.75
C LEU A 40 -5.31 7.44 -22.09
N PRO A 41 -3.98 7.23 -22.23
CA PRO A 41 -3.45 6.59 -23.41
C PRO A 41 -4.02 5.17 -23.54
N PRO A 42 -4.10 4.62 -24.77
CA PRO A 42 -4.45 3.22 -24.98
C PRO A 42 -3.62 2.29 -24.09
N GLY A 43 -4.24 1.26 -23.53
CA GLY A 43 -3.64 0.33 -22.57
C GLY A 43 -3.73 0.78 -21.10
N GLN A 44 -4.10 2.03 -20.84
CA GLN A 44 -4.33 2.53 -19.47
C GLN A 44 -5.79 2.85 -19.17
N ARG A 45 -6.69 2.70 -20.15
CA ARG A 45 -8.13 2.93 -19.96
C ARG A 45 -8.70 1.79 -19.11
N PRO A 46 -9.71 2.04 -18.26
CA PRO A 46 -10.33 0.99 -17.45
C PRO A 46 -10.79 -0.21 -18.27
N GLN A 47 -11.36 0.02 -19.47
CA GLN A 47 -11.77 -1.05 -20.38
C GLN A 47 -10.60 -1.88 -20.91
N ASP A 48 -9.45 -1.25 -21.23
CA ASP A 48 -8.27 -1.94 -21.74
C ASP A 48 -7.67 -2.84 -20.65
N ILE A 49 -7.61 -2.31 -19.42
CA ILE A 49 -7.12 -3.06 -18.25
C ILE A 49 -8.06 -4.22 -17.93
N LEU A 50 -9.38 -3.99 -18.01
CA LEU A 50 -10.36 -5.05 -17.80
C LEU A 50 -10.22 -6.14 -18.87
N ALA A 51 -10.05 -5.76 -20.15
CA ALA A 51 -9.84 -6.72 -21.23
C ALA A 51 -8.57 -7.55 -21.03
N VAL A 52 -7.45 -6.90 -20.68
CA VAL A 52 -6.19 -7.59 -20.36
C VAL A 52 -6.37 -8.52 -19.16
N LEU A 53 -7.06 -8.08 -18.11
CA LEU A 53 -7.33 -8.88 -16.92
C LEU A 53 -8.14 -10.13 -17.28
N LEU A 54 -9.27 -9.97 -17.98
CA LEU A 54 -10.13 -11.09 -18.36
C LEU A 54 -9.40 -12.07 -19.28
N LEU A 55 -8.65 -11.57 -20.27
CA LEU A 55 -7.88 -12.40 -21.19
C LEU A 55 -6.79 -13.18 -20.46
N THR A 56 -5.98 -12.50 -19.64
CA THR A 56 -4.85 -13.13 -18.93
C THR A 56 -5.34 -14.16 -17.92
N VAL A 57 -6.40 -13.85 -17.17
CA VAL A 57 -7.00 -14.78 -16.21
C VAL A 57 -7.63 -15.97 -16.93
N GLY A 58 -8.39 -15.73 -18.01
CA GLY A 58 -9.01 -16.80 -18.80
C GLY A 58 -7.97 -17.78 -19.38
N ILE A 59 -6.90 -17.26 -19.99
CA ILE A 59 -5.78 -18.07 -20.46
C ILE A 59 -5.15 -18.84 -19.29
N ALA A 60 -4.94 -18.19 -18.14
CA ALA A 60 -4.31 -18.85 -17.00
C ALA A 60 -5.14 -20.00 -16.41
N VAL A 61 -6.46 -19.86 -16.39
CA VAL A 61 -7.36 -20.94 -15.95
C VAL A 61 -7.17 -22.18 -16.82
N VAL A 62 -7.12 -22.00 -18.14
CA VAL A 62 -7.01 -23.13 -19.08
C VAL A 62 -5.59 -23.69 -19.11
N ALA A 63 -4.59 -22.81 -19.23
CA ALA A 63 -3.21 -23.21 -19.48
C ALA A 63 -2.44 -23.65 -18.22
N PHE A 64 -2.77 -23.09 -17.05
CA PHE A 64 -1.96 -23.29 -15.85
C PHE A 64 -2.71 -23.99 -14.71
N ASP A 65 -3.99 -23.69 -14.46
CA ASP A 65 -4.64 -24.23 -13.26
C ASP A 65 -4.79 -25.76 -13.28
N ILE A 66 -5.11 -26.31 -14.45
CA ILE A 66 -5.28 -27.76 -14.67
C ILE A 66 -3.95 -28.52 -14.46
N PRO A 67 -2.84 -28.19 -15.13
CA PRO A 67 -1.58 -28.92 -14.96
C PRO A 67 -0.88 -28.65 -13.63
N THR A 68 -1.12 -27.49 -13.00
CA THR A 68 -0.36 -27.09 -11.81
C THR A 68 -0.65 -27.95 -10.60
N TYR A 69 -1.90 -28.36 -10.38
CA TYR A 69 -2.24 -29.09 -9.15
C TYR A 69 -1.65 -30.51 -9.10
N PRO A 70 -1.75 -31.35 -10.16
CA PRO A 70 -1.07 -32.65 -10.20
C PRO A 70 0.44 -32.52 -10.06
N TRP A 71 1.05 -31.55 -10.76
CA TRP A 71 2.48 -31.28 -10.65
C TRP A 71 2.88 -30.94 -9.22
N LEU A 72 2.11 -30.09 -8.53
CA LEU A 72 2.43 -29.69 -7.16
C LEU A 72 2.38 -30.87 -6.18
N ARG A 73 1.48 -31.84 -6.38
CA ARG A 73 1.44 -33.07 -5.57
C ARG A 73 2.63 -34.00 -5.82
N SER A 74 3.24 -33.94 -7.01
CA SER A 74 4.43 -34.73 -7.32
C SER A 74 5.69 -34.22 -6.61
N LEU A 75 5.66 -33.00 -6.07
CA LEU A 75 6.80 -32.42 -5.38
C LEU A 75 6.95 -32.95 -3.94
N PRO A 76 8.19 -33.12 -3.45
CA PRO A 76 8.45 -33.44 -2.05
C PRO A 76 7.85 -32.42 -1.07
N GLY A 77 7.40 -32.89 0.11
CA GLY A 77 6.70 -32.06 1.09
C GLY A 77 7.55 -30.92 1.67
N GLU A 78 8.87 -31.05 1.62
CA GLU A 78 9.86 -30.08 2.07
C GLU A 78 9.71 -28.74 1.32
N TYR A 79 9.41 -28.77 0.02
CA TYR A 79 9.16 -27.57 -0.77
C TYR A 79 7.98 -26.78 -0.21
N ARG A 80 6.90 -27.46 0.16
CA ARG A 80 5.71 -26.82 0.74
C ARG A 80 6.03 -26.13 2.05
N SER A 81 6.91 -26.72 2.86
CA SER A 81 7.35 -26.14 4.14
C SER A 81 8.23 -24.90 3.92
N ALA A 82 9.18 -24.96 2.99
CA ALA A 82 10.07 -23.84 2.66
C ALA A 82 9.28 -22.62 2.16
N PHE A 83 8.32 -22.83 1.26
CA PHE A 83 7.46 -21.74 0.75
C PHE A 83 6.45 -21.22 1.78
N ARG A 84 6.14 -21.99 2.83
CA ARG A 84 5.27 -21.52 3.92
C ARG A 84 5.91 -20.37 4.70
N SER A 85 7.21 -20.48 5.00
CA SER A 85 7.95 -19.39 5.67
C SER A 85 8.03 -18.12 4.81
N VAL A 86 8.17 -18.28 3.49
CA VAL A 86 8.18 -17.15 2.55
C VAL A 86 6.81 -16.45 2.51
N THR A 87 5.72 -17.22 2.58
CA THR A 87 4.35 -16.68 2.52
C THR A 87 3.99 -15.80 3.71
N ASP A 88 4.65 -15.93 4.86
CA ASP A 88 4.30 -15.14 6.04
C ASP A 88 4.64 -13.65 5.88
N PHE A 89 5.64 -13.33 5.04
CA PHE A 89 6.04 -11.96 4.76
C PHE A 89 4.97 -11.13 4.02
N GLY A 90 4.09 -11.74 3.23
CA GLY A 90 3.06 -11.01 2.49
C GLY A 90 1.72 -10.86 3.23
N LYS A 91 1.66 -11.16 4.53
CA LYS A 91 0.42 -11.00 5.33
C LYS A 91 0.03 -9.53 5.46
N ALA A 92 -1.25 -9.23 5.26
CA ALA A 92 -1.76 -7.87 5.34
C ALA A 92 -1.66 -7.27 6.75
N ASP A 93 -1.74 -8.11 7.78
CA ASP A 93 -1.86 -7.68 9.18
C ASP A 93 -0.70 -6.77 9.60
N TRP A 94 0.54 -7.23 9.42
CA TRP A 94 1.71 -6.44 9.82
C TRP A 94 1.84 -5.17 8.96
N ILE A 95 1.46 -5.22 7.69
CA ILE A 95 1.51 -4.06 6.79
C ILE A 95 0.52 -2.99 7.27
N LEU A 96 -0.74 -3.38 7.52
CA LEU A 96 -1.80 -2.48 7.96
C LEU A 96 -1.56 -1.95 9.37
N ILE A 97 -1.12 -2.80 10.30
CA ILE A 97 -0.81 -2.41 11.67
C ILE A 97 0.36 -1.44 11.69
N SER A 98 1.49 -1.76 11.02
CA SER A 98 2.67 -0.89 11.02
C SER A 98 2.39 0.47 10.36
N THR A 99 1.74 0.49 9.20
CA THR A 99 1.42 1.75 8.50
C THR A 99 0.33 2.54 9.21
N GLY A 100 -0.68 1.88 9.78
CA GLY A 100 -1.73 2.49 10.58
C GLY A 100 -1.20 3.13 11.86
N LEU A 101 -0.40 2.38 12.64
CA LEU A 101 0.26 2.90 13.85
C LEU A 101 1.19 4.06 13.52
N THR A 102 1.95 3.97 12.42
CA THR A 102 2.78 5.10 11.95
C THR A 102 1.93 6.33 11.67
N CYS A 103 0.80 6.18 10.98
CA CYS A 103 -0.10 7.30 10.70
C CYS A 103 -0.67 7.92 11.98
N LEU A 104 -1.11 7.10 12.93
CA LEU A 104 -1.63 7.56 14.22
C LEU A 104 -0.56 8.27 15.04
N ALA A 105 0.65 7.70 15.12
CA ALA A 105 1.78 8.29 15.83
C ALA A 105 2.16 9.65 15.25
N LEU A 106 2.23 9.79 13.92
CA LEU A 106 2.56 11.06 13.28
C LEU A 106 1.43 12.11 13.39
N LEU A 107 0.16 11.69 13.39
CA LEU A 107 -0.98 12.59 13.63
C LEU A 107 -1.03 13.11 15.06
N ALA A 108 -0.54 12.35 16.03
CA ALA A 108 -0.47 12.75 17.43
C ALA A 108 0.64 13.79 17.71
N GLN A 109 1.59 13.97 16.78
CA GLN A 109 2.70 14.92 16.94
C GLN A 109 2.27 16.38 16.77
N GLU A 110 2.93 17.28 17.51
CA GLU A 110 2.78 18.72 17.34
C GLU A 110 3.67 19.22 16.19
N ALA A 111 3.10 19.28 14.98
CA ALA A 111 3.81 19.74 13.78
C ALA A 111 4.49 21.12 13.95
N GLY A 112 3.91 21.99 14.78
CA GLY A 112 4.40 23.34 15.06
C GLY A 112 5.75 23.42 15.80
N ARG A 113 6.19 22.33 16.45
CA ARG A 113 7.47 22.33 17.18
C ARG A 113 8.66 22.13 16.26
N TYR A 114 8.47 21.46 15.14
CA TYR A 114 9.57 20.93 14.35
C TYR A 114 10.20 21.93 13.39
N SER A 115 11.50 21.78 13.13
CA SER A 115 12.19 22.49 12.04
C SER A 115 11.57 22.15 10.68
N PHE A 116 11.72 23.03 9.69
CA PHE A 116 11.11 22.86 8.36
C PHE A 116 11.44 21.50 7.72
N ARG A 117 12.71 21.07 7.81
CA ARG A 117 13.17 19.78 7.25
C ARG A 117 12.51 18.58 7.94
N LEU A 118 12.38 18.64 9.26
CA LEU A 118 11.73 17.57 10.03
C LEU A 118 10.22 17.52 9.76
N ARG A 119 9.55 18.68 9.62
CA ARG A 119 8.14 18.74 9.19
C ARG A 119 7.94 18.12 7.81
N MET A 120 8.84 18.42 6.86
CA MET A 120 8.82 17.83 5.52
C MET A 120 9.04 16.30 5.56
N ALA A 121 9.96 15.83 6.40
CA ALA A 121 10.21 14.41 6.60
C ALA A 121 8.98 13.70 7.16
N ILE A 122 8.40 14.23 8.25
CA ILE A 122 7.19 13.71 8.90
C ILE A 122 6.01 13.70 7.92
N GLY A 123 5.78 14.80 7.21
CA GLY A 123 4.69 14.91 6.24
C GLY A 123 4.84 13.92 5.07
N SER A 124 6.07 13.71 4.59
CA SER A 124 6.35 12.73 3.54
C SER A 124 6.15 11.30 4.04
N LEU A 125 6.65 10.99 5.24
CA LEU A 125 6.47 9.67 5.87
C LEU A 125 4.99 9.36 6.09
N PHE A 126 4.22 10.31 6.63
CA PHE A 126 2.77 10.17 6.79
C PHE A 126 2.09 9.93 5.44
N THR A 127 2.43 10.71 4.41
CA THR A 127 1.82 10.59 3.08
C THR A 127 2.08 9.21 2.47
N TYR A 128 3.30 8.69 2.55
CA TYR A 128 3.64 7.38 2.00
C TYR A 128 3.10 6.22 2.84
N ALA A 129 3.10 6.34 4.17
CA ALA A 129 2.45 5.35 5.05
C ALA A 129 0.94 5.26 4.80
N ALA A 130 0.26 6.42 4.70
CA ALA A 130 -1.17 6.48 4.40
C ALA A 130 -1.49 5.94 3.00
N PHE A 131 -0.62 6.20 2.02
CA PHE A 131 -0.76 5.65 0.66
C PHE A 131 -0.67 4.11 0.65
N ILE A 132 0.32 3.53 1.34
CA ILE A 132 0.46 2.08 1.46
C ILE A 132 -0.75 1.50 2.19
N PHE A 133 -1.11 2.06 3.35
CA PHE A 133 -2.26 1.63 4.15
C PHE A 133 -3.54 1.61 3.32
N TYR A 134 -3.85 2.74 2.65
CA TYR A 134 -5.05 2.86 1.83
C TYR A 134 -5.06 1.87 0.66
N SER A 135 -3.93 1.73 -0.04
CA SER A 135 -3.84 0.83 -1.19
C SER A 135 -4.05 -0.64 -0.78
N VAL A 136 -3.44 -1.08 0.32
CA VAL A 136 -3.58 -2.45 0.83
C VAL A 136 -4.96 -2.69 1.42
N ALA A 137 -5.48 -1.77 2.25
CA ALA A 137 -6.78 -1.91 2.88
C ALA A 137 -7.92 -1.93 1.85
N ALA A 138 -7.94 -0.96 0.93
CA ALA A 138 -9.00 -0.86 -0.06
C ALA A 138 -8.99 -2.03 -1.06
N THR A 139 -7.82 -2.45 -1.54
CA THR A 139 -7.73 -3.63 -2.42
C THR A 139 -8.08 -4.93 -1.69
N GLY A 140 -7.70 -5.05 -0.42
CA GLY A 140 -8.10 -6.17 0.43
C GLY A 140 -9.62 -6.28 0.59
N LEU A 141 -10.30 -5.15 0.86
CA LEU A 141 -11.76 -5.11 0.91
C LEU A 141 -12.41 -5.49 -0.42
N ILE A 142 -11.89 -4.96 -1.54
CA ILE A 142 -12.38 -5.32 -2.87
C ILE A 142 -12.18 -6.82 -3.15
N ALA A 143 -11.04 -7.40 -2.74
CA ALA A 143 -10.78 -8.83 -2.88
C ALA A 143 -11.73 -9.69 -2.03
N ILE A 144 -12.11 -9.23 -0.83
CA ILE A 144 -13.12 -9.91 0.00
C ILE A 144 -14.49 -9.91 -0.70
N VAL A 145 -14.89 -8.76 -1.24
CA VAL A 145 -16.14 -8.66 -2.02
C VAL A 145 -16.13 -9.65 -3.17
N PHE A 146 -15.06 -9.67 -3.98
CA PHE A 146 -14.97 -10.63 -5.09
C PHE A 146 -14.99 -12.10 -4.64
N LYS A 147 -14.36 -12.41 -3.50
CA LYS A 147 -14.35 -13.77 -2.97
C LYS A 147 -15.75 -14.27 -2.64
N TRP A 148 -16.54 -13.45 -1.95
CA TRP A 148 -17.92 -13.81 -1.63
C TRP A 148 -18.80 -13.79 -2.88
N SER A 149 -18.58 -12.86 -3.81
CA SER A 149 -19.37 -12.81 -5.05
C SER A 149 -19.14 -14.01 -5.97
N LEU A 150 -17.89 -14.41 -6.20
CA LEU A 150 -17.52 -15.44 -7.19
C LEU A 150 -17.43 -16.84 -6.60
N GLY A 151 -17.01 -16.96 -5.34
CA GLY A 151 -17.01 -18.22 -4.61
C GLY A 151 -16.27 -19.37 -5.30
N ARG A 152 -15.00 -19.18 -5.68
CA ARG A 152 -14.21 -20.24 -6.32
C ARG A 152 -13.68 -21.27 -5.32
N ALA A 153 -13.87 -22.55 -5.63
CA ALA A 153 -13.31 -23.68 -4.87
C ALA A 153 -11.77 -23.59 -4.78
N ARG A 154 -11.22 -23.96 -3.63
CA ARG A 154 -9.76 -24.01 -3.39
C ARG A 154 -9.12 -25.24 -4.07
N PRO A 155 -7.79 -25.20 -4.36
CA PRO A 155 -7.07 -26.37 -4.90
C PRO A 155 -7.19 -27.65 -4.07
N LYS A 156 -7.41 -27.54 -2.75
CA LYS A 156 -7.63 -28.71 -1.90
C LYS A 156 -8.87 -29.55 -2.29
N LEU A 157 -9.87 -28.94 -2.93
CA LEU A 157 -11.09 -29.59 -3.41
C LEU A 157 -10.97 -30.08 -4.87
N TYR A 158 -9.78 -30.01 -5.46
CA TYR A 158 -9.58 -30.31 -6.89
C TYR A 158 -10.12 -31.68 -7.30
N GLU A 159 -9.94 -32.71 -6.47
CA GLU A 159 -10.41 -34.07 -6.76
C GLU A 159 -11.93 -34.24 -6.61
N GLU A 160 -12.57 -33.42 -5.77
CA GLU A 160 -14.01 -33.50 -5.50
C GLU A 160 -14.83 -32.73 -6.54
N VAL A 161 -14.37 -31.53 -6.92
CA VAL A 161 -15.16 -30.59 -7.73
C VAL A 161 -14.46 -30.08 -8.99
N GLY A 162 -13.21 -30.47 -9.20
CA GLY A 162 -12.40 -30.03 -10.34
C GLY A 162 -11.81 -28.60 -10.21
N PRO A 163 -11.05 -28.15 -11.23
CA PRO A 163 -10.29 -26.89 -11.19
C PRO A 163 -11.13 -25.61 -11.34
N VAL A 164 -12.35 -25.72 -11.86
CA VAL A 164 -13.17 -24.58 -12.34
C VAL A 164 -14.53 -24.53 -11.65
N ARG A 165 -14.65 -25.08 -10.43
CA ARG A 165 -15.89 -24.96 -9.67
C ARG A 165 -16.04 -23.59 -9.03
N PHE A 166 -17.16 -22.93 -9.34
CA PHE A 166 -17.62 -21.69 -8.71
C PHE A 166 -18.97 -21.92 -8.03
N ASP A 167 -19.14 -21.29 -6.88
CA ASP A 167 -20.38 -21.25 -6.12
C ASP A 167 -20.67 -19.79 -5.74
N PHE A 168 -21.48 -19.12 -6.55
CA PHE A 168 -21.71 -17.68 -6.39
C PHE A 168 -22.37 -17.38 -5.05
N LEU A 169 -21.94 -16.31 -4.37
CA LEU A 169 -22.43 -15.93 -3.04
C LEU A 169 -22.12 -16.97 -1.94
N ALA A 170 -21.06 -17.76 -2.11
CA ALA A 170 -20.59 -18.66 -1.07
C ALA A 170 -19.92 -17.92 0.09
N PHE A 171 -20.49 -18.06 1.29
CA PHE A 171 -19.92 -17.54 2.55
C PHE A 171 -19.03 -18.55 3.28
N ASP A 172 -18.73 -19.70 2.64
CA ASP A 172 -17.83 -20.71 3.18
C ASP A 172 -16.36 -20.45 2.79
N GLY A 173 -15.45 -20.61 3.75
CA GLY A 173 -14.02 -20.44 3.56
C GLY A 173 -13.42 -21.36 2.48
N THR A 174 -14.03 -22.51 2.18
CA THR A 174 -13.53 -23.44 1.15
C THR A 174 -13.74 -22.94 -0.29
N TYR A 175 -14.67 -22.00 -0.49
CA TYR A 175 -14.98 -21.36 -1.78
C TYR A 175 -14.42 -19.94 -1.88
N THR A 176 -13.46 -19.54 -1.04
CA THR A 176 -12.85 -18.19 -1.09
C THR A 176 -11.47 -18.15 -1.80
N SER A 177 -11.29 -18.92 -2.88
CA SER A 177 -10.00 -19.00 -3.58
C SER A 177 -9.71 -17.78 -4.44
N PHE A 178 -10.68 -17.31 -5.22
CA PHE A 178 -10.49 -16.25 -6.21
C PHE A 178 -11.05 -14.90 -5.73
N PRO A 179 -10.33 -13.78 -5.92
CA PRO A 179 -8.90 -13.69 -6.22
C PRO A 179 -8.04 -13.98 -4.98
N SER A 180 -6.74 -14.23 -5.20
CA SER A 180 -5.80 -14.46 -4.09
C SER A 180 -5.54 -13.18 -3.29
N GLY A 181 -6.14 -13.06 -2.11
CA GLY A 181 -5.97 -11.88 -1.23
C GLY A 181 -4.53 -11.60 -0.81
N HIS A 182 -3.71 -12.64 -0.65
CA HIS A 182 -2.28 -12.50 -0.38
C HIS A 182 -1.56 -11.84 -1.57
N SER A 183 -1.80 -12.35 -2.77
CA SER A 183 -1.22 -11.81 -4.00
C SER A 183 -1.69 -10.38 -4.27
N THR A 184 -2.95 -10.06 -3.96
CA THR A 184 -3.48 -8.69 -3.98
C THR A 184 -2.72 -7.77 -3.04
N THR A 185 -2.51 -8.19 -1.79
CA THR A 185 -1.81 -7.40 -0.77
C THR A 185 -0.36 -7.15 -1.17
N VAL A 186 0.35 -8.21 -1.56
CA VAL A 186 1.75 -8.15 -2.02
C VAL A 186 1.88 -7.23 -3.22
N ALA A 187 0.99 -7.36 -4.20
CA ALA A 187 1.02 -6.54 -5.41
C ALA A 187 0.71 -5.06 -5.12
N ALA A 188 -0.25 -4.77 -4.24
CA ALA A 188 -0.55 -3.40 -3.82
C ALA A 188 0.65 -2.77 -3.09
N LEU A 189 1.27 -3.49 -2.15
CA LEU A 189 2.47 -3.03 -1.45
C LEU A 189 3.63 -2.82 -2.42
N ALA A 190 3.93 -3.80 -3.28
CA ALA A 190 5.02 -3.75 -4.23
C ALA A 190 4.86 -2.61 -5.23
N THR A 191 3.64 -2.38 -5.73
CA THR A 191 3.34 -1.25 -6.60
C THR A 191 3.56 0.07 -5.88
N ALA A 192 3.07 0.20 -4.64
CA ALA A 192 3.27 1.40 -3.84
C ALA A 192 4.77 1.69 -3.62
N LEU A 193 5.52 0.66 -3.21
CA LEU A 193 6.97 0.77 -2.99
C LEU A 193 7.74 1.08 -4.28
N ALA A 194 7.35 0.51 -5.42
CA ALA A 194 7.98 0.78 -6.71
C ALA A 194 7.82 2.25 -7.15
N PHE A 195 6.70 2.89 -6.80
CA PHE A 195 6.49 4.33 -7.05
C PHE A 195 7.20 5.22 -6.03
N ILE A 196 7.30 4.80 -4.76
CA ILE A 196 8.03 5.53 -3.71
C ILE A 196 9.55 5.46 -3.96
N PHE A 197 10.03 4.29 -4.37
CA PHE A 197 11.45 3.95 -4.53
C PHE A 197 11.77 3.46 -5.95
N PRO A 198 11.65 4.32 -6.98
CA PRO A 198 11.78 3.92 -8.38
C PRO A 198 13.14 3.29 -8.73
N ALA A 199 14.21 3.62 -7.99
CA ALA A 199 15.54 3.03 -8.16
C ALA A 199 15.57 1.53 -7.85
N TYR A 200 14.71 1.04 -6.95
CA TYR A 200 14.68 -0.36 -6.51
C TYR A 200 13.51 -1.15 -7.11
N ARG A 201 12.82 -0.59 -8.13
CA ARG A 201 11.59 -1.18 -8.70
C ARG A 201 11.74 -2.64 -9.11
N TRP A 202 12.87 -3.00 -9.72
CA TRP A 202 13.08 -4.36 -10.22
C TRP A 202 13.27 -5.34 -9.07
N LEU A 203 14.03 -4.96 -8.04
CA LEU A 203 14.20 -5.77 -6.84
C LEU A 203 12.86 -5.99 -6.14
N ILE A 204 12.04 -4.93 -6.04
CA ILE A 204 10.69 -5.00 -5.45
C ILE A 204 9.78 -5.95 -6.25
N VAL A 205 9.78 -5.83 -7.59
CA VAL A 205 8.98 -6.69 -8.48
C VAL A 205 9.39 -8.15 -8.37
N VAL A 206 10.69 -8.45 -8.34
CA VAL A 206 11.20 -9.81 -8.15
C VAL A 206 10.78 -10.37 -6.78
N GLY A 207 10.93 -9.60 -5.71
CA GLY A 207 10.48 -10.02 -4.39
C GLY A 207 8.96 -10.29 -4.35
N ALA A 208 8.17 -9.41 -4.95
CA ALA A 208 6.72 -9.56 -5.05
C ALA A 208 6.31 -10.80 -5.85
N PHE A 209 7.02 -11.10 -6.94
CA PHE A 209 6.82 -12.32 -7.73
C PHE A 209 6.99 -13.56 -6.85
N TRP A 210 8.08 -13.68 -6.09
CA TRP A 210 8.33 -14.84 -5.24
C TRP A 210 7.31 -14.99 -4.11
N LEU A 211 6.89 -13.87 -3.50
CA LEU A 211 5.83 -13.87 -2.49
C LEU A 211 4.48 -14.33 -3.08
N ALA A 212 4.09 -13.82 -4.26
CA ALA A 212 2.88 -14.26 -4.95
C ALA A 212 2.96 -15.74 -5.38
N PHE A 213 4.08 -16.13 -5.98
CA PHE A 213 4.35 -17.49 -6.45
C PHE A 213 4.33 -18.52 -5.31
N SER A 214 4.77 -18.15 -4.10
CA SER A 214 4.69 -19.01 -2.91
C SER A 214 3.27 -19.54 -2.66
N ARG A 215 2.22 -18.83 -3.05
CA ARG A 215 0.82 -19.25 -2.86
C ARG A 215 0.44 -20.43 -3.75
N VAL A 216 1.02 -20.47 -4.95
CA VAL A 216 0.91 -21.62 -5.86
C VAL A 216 1.69 -22.79 -5.28
N MET A 217 2.94 -22.56 -4.86
CA MET A 217 3.80 -23.61 -4.30
C MET A 217 3.28 -24.23 -3.01
N VAL A 218 2.58 -23.47 -2.18
CA VAL A 218 1.90 -23.99 -0.98
C VAL A 218 0.61 -24.74 -1.34
N GLY A 219 0.11 -24.61 -2.58
CA GLY A 219 -1.13 -25.22 -3.05
C GLY A 219 -2.37 -24.58 -2.44
N ALA A 220 -2.26 -23.31 -2.06
CA ALA A 220 -3.35 -22.57 -1.41
C ALA A 220 -4.27 -21.87 -2.41
N HIS A 221 -3.76 -21.63 -3.63
CA HIS A 221 -4.42 -20.91 -4.72
C HIS A 221 -3.97 -21.45 -6.06
N TYR A 222 -4.85 -21.37 -7.05
CA TYR A 222 -4.50 -21.63 -8.44
C TYR A 222 -3.65 -20.49 -9.02
N PRO A 223 -2.81 -20.74 -10.05
CA PRO A 223 -2.07 -19.70 -10.77
C PRO A 223 -2.95 -18.53 -11.21
N SER A 224 -4.14 -18.79 -11.75
CA SER A 224 -5.05 -17.71 -12.17
C SER A 224 -5.60 -16.87 -11.01
N ASP A 225 -5.79 -17.46 -9.81
CA ASP A 225 -6.18 -16.72 -8.59
C ASP A 225 -5.08 -15.73 -8.20
N VAL A 226 -3.82 -16.16 -8.32
CA VAL A 226 -2.62 -15.36 -8.01
C VAL A 226 -2.49 -14.24 -9.02
N ILE A 227 -2.60 -14.53 -10.32
CA ILE A 227 -2.56 -13.53 -11.40
C ILE A 227 -3.67 -12.49 -11.22
N ALA A 228 -4.91 -12.92 -10.98
CA ALA A 228 -6.04 -12.02 -10.76
C ALA A 228 -5.83 -11.12 -9.54
N GLY A 229 -5.37 -11.69 -8.42
CA GLY A 229 -5.04 -10.92 -7.22
C GLY A 229 -3.95 -9.89 -7.49
N THR A 230 -2.87 -10.31 -8.15
CA THR A 230 -1.75 -9.43 -8.51
C THR A 230 -2.21 -8.28 -9.42
N LEU A 231 -2.97 -8.56 -10.47
CA LEU A 231 -3.51 -7.53 -11.36
C LEU A 231 -4.44 -6.55 -10.63
N LEU A 232 -5.30 -7.05 -9.73
CA LEU A 232 -6.20 -6.23 -8.92
C LEU A 232 -5.40 -5.25 -8.04
N GLY A 233 -4.42 -5.77 -7.29
CA GLY A 233 -3.57 -4.98 -6.40
C GLY A 233 -2.76 -3.92 -7.14
N MET A 234 -2.14 -4.30 -8.27
CA MET A 234 -1.37 -3.37 -9.11
C MET A 234 -2.25 -2.27 -9.70
N THR A 235 -3.38 -2.64 -10.30
CA THR A 235 -4.26 -1.70 -11.01
C THR A 235 -4.83 -0.66 -10.07
N PHE A 236 -5.38 -1.08 -8.93
CA PHE A 236 -5.95 -0.15 -7.96
C PHE A 236 -4.89 0.81 -7.41
N THR A 237 -3.71 0.28 -7.08
CA THR A 237 -2.61 1.09 -6.54
C THR A 237 -2.08 2.08 -7.59
N PHE A 238 -2.00 1.66 -8.86
CA PHE A 238 -1.65 2.52 -9.97
C PHE A 238 -2.63 3.70 -10.14
N PHE A 239 -3.94 3.45 -10.09
CA PHE A 239 -4.92 4.53 -10.14
C PHE A 239 -4.88 5.43 -8.90
N THR A 240 -4.61 4.86 -7.73
CA THR A 240 -4.43 5.62 -6.50
C THR A 240 -3.24 6.57 -6.60
N VAL A 241 -2.04 6.09 -6.98
CA VAL A 241 -0.86 6.94 -7.13
C VAL A 241 -1.06 7.98 -8.24
N ARG A 242 -1.76 7.63 -9.33
CA ARG A 242 -2.10 8.58 -10.40
C ARG A 242 -3.01 9.70 -9.90
N ALA A 243 -4.04 9.36 -9.11
CA ALA A 243 -4.93 10.35 -8.50
C ALA A 243 -4.17 11.27 -7.53
N MET A 244 -3.25 10.70 -6.74
CA MET A 244 -2.37 11.46 -5.85
C MET A 244 -1.42 12.39 -6.63
N ALA A 245 -0.82 11.90 -7.72
CA ALA A 245 0.09 12.66 -8.58
C ALA A 245 -0.60 13.85 -9.25
N ARG A 246 -1.84 13.66 -9.74
CA ARG A 246 -2.68 14.75 -10.29
C ARG A 246 -2.98 15.84 -9.25
N ARG A 247 -3.10 15.46 -7.98
CA ARG A 247 -3.31 16.40 -6.85
C ARG A 247 -2.00 16.90 -6.24
N ARG A 248 -0.83 16.53 -6.78
CA ARG A 248 0.51 16.78 -6.20
C ARG A 248 0.65 16.34 -4.73
N ILE A 249 0.03 15.23 -4.36
CA ILE A 249 0.10 14.66 -3.00
C ILE A 249 1.17 13.57 -3.01
N GLY A 250 2.34 13.83 -2.41
CA GLY A 250 3.47 12.89 -2.34
C GLY A 250 4.15 12.56 -3.68
N PHE A 251 3.44 12.73 -4.80
CA PHE A 251 3.86 12.44 -6.16
C PHE A 251 3.48 13.58 -7.10
N HIS A 252 4.15 13.65 -8.25
CA HIS A 252 3.83 14.54 -9.36
C HIS A 252 3.99 13.80 -10.69
N MET A 253 3.40 14.35 -11.74
CA MET A 253 3.60 13.88 -13.11
C MET A 253 4.65 14.76 -13.80
N THR A 254 5.64 14.12 -14.42
CA THR A 254 6.63 14.76 -15.30
C THR A 254 6.00 15.16 -16.64
N SER A 255 6.68 16.01 -17.42
CA SER A 255 6.25 16.39 -18.77
C SER A 255 6.06 15.20 -19.70
N THR A 256 6.82 14.11 -19.49
CA THR A 256 6.70 12.85 -20.25
C THR A 256 5.59 11.93 -19.73
N GLY A 257 4.78 12.37 -18.76
CA GLY A 257 3.70 11.58 -18.17
C GLY A 257 4.11 10.54 -17.12
N LYS A 258 5.40 10.44 -16.77
CA LYS A 258 5.88 9.53 -15.71
C LYS A 258 5.53 10.08 -14.33
N ILE A 259 5.07 9.21 -13.44
CA ILE A 259 4.77 9.55 -12.03
C ILE A 259 6.03 9.41 -11.20
N MET A 260 6.40 10.46 -10.48
CA MET A 260 7.61 10.52 -9.64
C MET A 260 7.28 11.01 -8.23
N PRO A 261 8.00 10.55 -7.19
CA PRO A 261 7.85 11.10 -5.85
C PRO A 261 8.24 12.59 -5.82
N ASN A 262 7.52 13.39 -5.04
CA ASN A 262 7.81 14.82 -4.87
C ASN A 262 9.14 15.06 -4.17
N MET A 263 9.55 14.13 -3.30
CA MET A 263 10.80 14.24 -2.58
C MET A 263 11.95 13.75 -3.47
N THR A 264 12.81 14.68 -3.90
CA THR A 264 14.03 14.31 -4.65
C THR A 264 14.99 13.53 -3.75
N ALA A 265 15.91 12.75 -4.36
CA ALA A 265 16.94 12.04 -3.60
C ALA A 265 17.84 12.98 -2.75
N ARG A 266 18.01 14.24 -3.17
CA ARG A 266 18.73 15.26 -2.39
C ARG A 266 17.91 15.69 -1.17
N SER A 267 16.63 16.00 -1.38
CA SER A 267 15.69 16.38 -0.32
C SER A 267 15.49 15.25 0.70
N ALA A 268 15.37 14.00 0.23
CA ALA A 268 15.28 12.82 1.07
C ALA A 268 16.52 12.67 1.96
N ARG A 269 17.73 12.76 1.38
CA ARG A 269 18.99 12.71 2.16
C ARG A 269 19.11 13.85 3.17
N ALA A 270 18.62 15.04 2.86
CA ALA A 270 18.59 16.16 3.80
C ALA A 270 17.61 15.92 4.94
N CYS A 271 16.43 15.36 4.66
CA CYS A 271 15.44 14.96 5.65
C CYS A 271 15.96 13.85 6.57
N CYS A 272 16.57 12.79 6.00
CA CYS A 272 17.18 11.72 6.78
C CYS A 272 18.29 12.24 7.70
N ARG A 273 19.14 13.16 7.22
CA ARG A 273 20.16 13.80 8.06
C ARG A 273 19.55 14.59 9.21
N ALA A 274 18.49 15.36 8.96
CA ALA A 274 17.80 16.11 10.03
C ALA A 274 17.19 15.18 11.08
N VAL A 275 16.54 14.08 10.66
CA VAL A 275 16.00 13.06 11.56
C VAL A 275 17.14 12.42 12.38
N TRP A 276 18.25 12.08 11.73
CA TRP A 276 19.42 11.48 12.39
C TRP A 276 20.05 12.40 13.44
N GLN A 277 20.15 13.70 13.15
CA GLN A 277 20.67 14.70 14.10
C GLN A 277 19.79 14.81 15.35
N VAL A 278 18.47 14.76 15.18
CA VAL A 278 17.51 14.75 16.29
C VAL A 278 17.62 13.46 17.10
N MET A 279 17.74 12.30 16.44
CA MET A 279 17.94 11.01 17.11
C MET A 279 19.24 10.97 17.93
N ARG A 280 20.28 11.70 17.52
CA ARG A 280 21.53 11.85 18.28
C ARG A 280 21.47 12.91 19.39
N GLY A 281 20.31 13.53 19.64
CA GLY A 281 20.15 14.50 20.72
C GLY A 281 20.86 15.83 20.49
N GLN A 282 21.16 16.21 19.24
CA GLN A 282 21.76 17.51 18.96
C GLN A 282 20.78 18.64 19.35
N ARG A 283 21.18 19.46 20.34
CA ARG A 283 20.36 20.57 20.86
C ARG A 283 19.99 21.55 19.73
N GLY A 284 18.71 21.89 19.62
CA GLY A 284 18.20 22.85 18.62
C GLY A 284 17.90 22.27 17.24
N ALA A 285 18.21 20.99 16.98
CA ALA A 285 17.92 20.35 15.69
C ALA A 285 16.41 20.09 15.47
N ASP A 286 15.66 19.95 16.57
CA ASP A 286 14.24 19.62 16.57
C ASP A 286 13.34 20.86 16.61
N ARG A 287 13.80 22.03 17.06
CA ARG A 287 12.92 23.17 17.39
C ARG A 287 13.13 24.42 16.53
N ILE A 288 12.03 25.13 16.28
CA ILE A 288 12.12 26.55 15.95
C ILE A 288 12.60 27.25 17.22
N VAL A 289 13.82 27.80 17.19
CA VAL A 289 14.28 28.71 18.24
C VAL A 289 13.38 29.96 18.13
N PRO A 290 12.58 30.32 19.15
CA PRO A 290 11.83 31.57 19.10
C PRO A 290 12.83 32.74 18.97
N PRO A 291 12.46 33.83 18.28
CA PRO A 291 13.30 35.02 18.24
C PRO A 291 13.69 35.44 19.66
N ALA A 292 14.93 35.88 19.85
CA ALA A 292 15.53 36.14 21.16
C ALA A 292 14.88 37.27 22.00
N GLU A 293 13.72 37.79 21.62
CA GLU A 293 13.10 38.98 22.24
C GLU A 293 12.22 38.66 23.47
N GLU A 294 12.00 37.38 23.82
CA GLU A 294 11.13 37.03 24.97
C GLU A 294 11.89 36.55 26.22
N GLN A 295 13.22 36.42 26.15
CA GLN A 295 14.04 36.07 27.32
C GLN A 295 14.43 37.28 28.19
N GLU A 296 14.32 38.50 27.67
CA GLU A 296 14.61 39.74 28.44
C GLU A 296 13.40 40.29 29.20
N ARG A 297 12.17 39.82 28.93
CA ARG A 297 10.94 40.35 29.59
C ARG A 297 10.54 39.63 30.88
N THR A 298 11.29 38.63 31.32
CA THR A 298 11.03 37.90 32.58
C THR A 298 12.09 38.13 33.66
N GLN A 299 12.97 39.12 33.48
CA GLN A 299 13.98 39.52 34.49
C GLN A 299 13.94 41.00 34.88
N ILE A 300 12.78 41.65 34.79
CA ILE A 300 12.55 42.97 35.41
C ILE A 300 11.27 42.92 36.22
#